data_AF-A0A967ZBK0-F1
#
_entry.id   AF-A0A967ZBK0-F1
#
_cell.length_a   1.000
_cell.length_b   1.000
_cell.length_c   1.000
_cell.angle_alpha   90.00
_cell.angle_beta   90.00
_cell.angle_gamma   90.00
#
_symmetry.space_group_name_H-M   'P 1'
#
loop_
_entity.id
_entity.type
_entity.pdbx_description
1 polymer ?
#
loop_
_entity_poly.entity_id
_entity_poly.type
_entity_poly.pdbx_seq_one_letter_code
_entity_poly.pdbx_strand_id
1 'polypeptide(L)'
;MTGIGLLESEVIPDEDLLYYNIHKNWIREGEVMPGVFRERGEEELKGMSTDWCKYSSPQECRNRARKPSDNGVVHFVTKELRYLQLKVVHAPFRNNPAHTNVKGIDVPGPMKTE
;
A
#
# COMPACT_ATOMS: atom_id res chain seq x y z
N MET A 1 5.42 4.43 25.24
CA MET A 1 5.78 3.13 24.62
C MET A 1 4.52 2.45 24.12
N THR A 2 4.08 2.74 22.90
CA THR A 2 2.99 2.02 22.25
C THR A 2 3.61 0.93 21.38
N GLY A 3 3.78 -0.26 21.96
CA GLY A 3 4.21 -1.43 21.20
C GLY A 3 3.24 -1.66 20.05
N ILE A 4 3.75 -1.58 18.82
CA ILE A 4 3.01 -1.92 17.61
C ILE A 4 2.78 -3.43 17.68
N GLY A 5 1.67 -3.86 18.25
CA GLY A 5 1.29 -5.27 18.28
C GLY A 5 0.97 -5.71 16.87
N LEU A 6 1.96 -6.28 16.19
CA LEU A 6 1.77 -6.98 14.92
C LEU A 6 0.90 -8.22 15.18
N LEU A 7 -0.12 -8.42 14.34
CA LEU A 7 -0.87 -9.68 14.33
C LEU A 7 -0.15 -10.71 13.45
N GLU A 8 -0.64 -11.95 13.46
CA GLU A 8 -0.11 -13.02 12.62
C GLU A 8 -0.18 -12.63 11.13
N SER A 9 0.94 -12.79 10.43
CA SER A 9 1.03 -12.51 8.99
C SER A 9 0.46 -13.68 8.19
N GLU A 10 -0.08 -13.38 7.01
CA GLU A 10 -0.66 -14.37 6.10
C GLU A 10 -0.10 -14.16 4.68
N VAL A 11 -0.16 -15.21 3.87
CA VAL A 11 0.13 -15.10 2.44
C VAL A 11 -1.09 -14.46 1.76
N ILE A 12 -0.86 -13.34 1.06
CA ILE A 12 -1.88 -12.67 0.26
C ILE A 12 -1.98 -13.38 -1.09
N PRO A 13 -3.15 -13.88 -1.52
CA PRO A 13 -3.38 -14.47 -2.84
C PRO A 13 -3.03 -13.52 -3.99
N ASP A 14 -2.71 -14.08 -5.16
CA ASP A 14 -2.31 -13.29 -6.34
C ASP A 14 -3.50 -12.49 -6.92
N GLU A 15 -4.69 -13.07 -6.83
CA GLU A 15 -5.97 -12.53 -7.29
C GLU A 15 -6.52 -11.41 -6.40
N ASP A 16 -6.00 -11.28 -5.19
CA ASP A 16 -6.52 -10.33 -4.22
C ASP A 16 -6.06 -8.91 -4.51
N LEU A 17 -6.93 -7.96 -4.12
CA LEU A 17 -6.70 -6.53 -4.30
C LEU A 17 -6.09 -5.91 -3.05
N LEU A 18 -5.22 -4.92 -3.28
CA LEU A 18 -4.74 -4.01 -2.26
C LEU A 18 -5.29 -2.61 -2.53
N TYR A 19 -5.87 -1.98 -1.52
CA TYR A 19 -6.39 -0.62 -1.59
C TYR A 19 -5.36 0.40 -1.11
N TYR A 20 -5.22 1.48 -1.86
CA TYR A 20 -4.28 2.54 -1.56
C TYR A 20 -4.96 3.91 -1.56
N ASN A 21 -4.68 4.66 -0.52
CA ASN A 21 -5.33 5.94 -0.25
C ASN A 21 -4.49 7.08 -0.85
N ILE A 22 -5.07 7.82 -1.80
CA ILE A 22 -4.40 8.92 -2.51
C ILE A 22 -5.05 10.25 -2.12
N HIS A 23 -4.24 11.14 -1.54
CA HIS A 23 -4.65 12.50 -1.23
C HIS A 23 -4.87 13.30 -2.52
N LYS A 24 -5.93 14.11 -2.58
CA LYS A 24 -6.33 14.90 -3.76
C LYS A 24 -5.23 15.77 -4.37
N ASN A 25 -4.24 16.19 -3.57
CA ASN A 25 -3.10 16.98 -4.06
C ASN A 25 -2.15 16.19 -4.97
N TRP A 26 -2.25 14.86 -5.00
CA TRP A 26 -1.55 14.00 -5.95
C TRP A 26 -2.39 13.72 -7.20
N ILE A 27 -3.55 14.36 -7.33
CA ILE A 27 -4.41 14.24 -8.50
C ILE A 27 -4.45 15.61 -9.16
N ARG A 28 -4.03 15.67 -10.42
CA ARG A 28 -4.04 16.90 -11.22
C ARG A 28 -4.65 16.58 -12.58
N GLU A 29 -5.66 17.35 -12.97
CA GLU A 29 -6.35 17.19 -14.27
C GLU A 29 -6.94 15.78 -14.47
N GLY A 30 -7.34 15.12 -13.36
CA GLY A 30 -7.87 13.76 -13.38
C GLY A 30 -6.81 12.66 -13.33
N GLU A 31 -5.53 13.03 -13.47
CA GLU A 31 -4.41 12.11 -13.52
C GLU A 31 -3.66 12.03 -12.19
N VAL A 32 -3.10 10.85 -11.93
CA VAL A 32 -2.28 10.60 -10.74
C VAL A 32 -0.86 11.09 -10.99
N MET A 33 -0.37 11.99 -10.14
CA MET A 33 0.94 12.61 -10.29
C MET A 33 2.10 11.65 -9.95
N PRO A 34 3.26 11.77 -10.63
CA PRO A 34 4.47 11.02 -10.28
C PRO A 34 4.90 11.25 -8.82
N GLY A 35 5.43 10.21 -8.18
CA GLY A 35 5.91 10.27 -6.79
C GLY A 35 4.82 10.03 -5.73
N VAL A 36 3.56 9.82 -6.13
CA VAL A 36 2.50 9.38 -5.20
C VAL A 36 2.82 8.01 -4.62
N PHE A 37 3.31 7.09 -5.45
CA PHE A 37 3.69 5.72 -5.07
C PHE A 37 5.13 5.76 -4.58
N ARG A 38 5.30 5.58 -3.27
CA ARG A 38 6.61 5.61 -2.61
C ARG A 38 6.52 4.90 -1.28
N GLU A 39 7.63 4.35 -0.85
CA GLU A 39 7.71 3.76 0.49
C GLU A 39 7.79 4.85 1.55
N ARG A 40 7.32 4.51 2.75
CA ARG A 40 7.45 5.35 3.94
C ARG A 40 7.91 4.49 5.12
N GLY A 41 8.42 5.14 6.15
CA GLY A 41 8.96 4.47 7.33
C GLY A 41 10.42 4.05 7.14
N GLU A 42 10.92 3.32 8.13
CA GLU A 42 12.32 2.90 8.23
C GLU A 42 12.39 1.38 8.46
N GLU A 43 13.53 0.79 8.07
CA GLU A 43 13.87 -0.63 8.32
C GLU A 43 12.74 -1.60 7.92
N GLU A 44 12.34 -2.50 8.84
CA GLU A 44 11.31 -3.52 8.60
C GLU A 44 9.91 -2.94 8.39
N LEU A 45 9.67 -1.72 8.86
CA LEU A 45 8.41 -0.99 8.65
C LEU A 45 8.39 -0.22 7.32
N LYS A 46 9.53 -0.15 6.60
CA LYS A 46 9.59 0.53 5.31
C LYS A 46 8.69 -0.17 4.29
N GLY A 47 7.79 0.60 3.69
CA GLY A 47 6.89 0.13 2.64
C GLY A 47 5.87 1.19 2.23
N MET A 48 5.27 1.02 1.05
CA MET A 48 4.04 1.72 0.71
C MET A 48 2.88 1.00 1.39
N SER A 49 2.26 1.69 2.35
CA SER A 49 1.14 1.17 3.13
C SER A 49 -0.11 1.03 2.27
N THR A 50 -0.70 -0.16 2.27
CA THR A 50 -1.95 -0.51 1.57
C THR A 50 -2.86 -1.35 2.46
N ASP A 51 -4.12 -1.52 2.08
CA ASP A 51 -5.07 -2.36 2.80
C ASP A 51 -5.55 -3.55 1.95
N TRP A 52 -5.43 -4.77 2.49
CA TRP A 52 -5.87 -5.98 1.80
C TRP A 52 -7.40 -6.11 1.77
N CYS A 53 -7.95 -6.42 0.60
CA CYS A 53 -9.38 -6.55 0.37
C CYS A 53 -10.08 -7.63 1.21
N LYS A 54 -9.37 -8.65 1.70
CA LYS A 54 -9.92 -9.64 2.63
C LYS A 54 -10.47 -9.01 3.92
N TYR A 55 -9.84 -7.92 4.38
CA TYR A 55 -10.13 -7.27 5.66
C TYR A 55 -10.59 -5.82 5.54
N SER A 56 -10.80 -5.34 4.32
CA SER A 56 -11.18 -3.96 4.05
C SER A 56 -11.93 -3.83 2.75
N SER A 57 -12.88 -2.91 2.71
CA SER A 57 -13.43 -2.31 1.51
C SER A 57 -12.65 -1.05 1.11
N PRO A 58 -12.82 -0.53 -0.12
CA PRO A 58 -12.28 0.77 -0.51
C PRO A 58 -12.77 1.90 0.41
N GLN A 59 -14.03 1.86 0.85
CA GLN A 59 -14.59 2.89 1.72
C GLN A 59 -13.95 2.87 3.11
N GLU A 60 -13.68 1.69 3.67
CA GLU A 60 -12.97 1.58 4.95
C GLU A 60 -11.51 2.05 4.85
N CYS A 61 -10.81 1.69 3.77
CA CYS A 61 -9.48 2.21 3.47
C CYS A 61 -9.48 3.75 3.39
N ARG A 62 -10.47 4.34 2.72
CA ARG A 62 -10.67 5.79 2.65
C ARG A 62 -10.88 6.40 4.03
N ASN A 63 -11.75 5.79 4.83
CA ASN A 63 -12.16 6.27 6.15
C ASN A 63 -11.03 6.25 7.19
N ARG A 64 -9.98 5.44 6.96
CA ARG A 64 -8.77 5.44 7.80
C ARG A 64 -7.88 6.67 7.63
N ALA A 65 -8.02 7.42 6.53
CA ALA A 65 -7.26 8.67 6.38
C ALA A 65 -7.69 9.71 7.42
N ARG A 66 -6.76 10.58 7.82
CA ARG A 66 -7.04 11.68 8.76
C ARG A 66 -8.21 12.57 8.33
N LYS A 67 -8.38 12.77 7.03
CA LYS A 67 -9.51 13.50 6.43
C LYS A 67 -10.02 12.76 5.20
N PRO A 68 -10.96 11.82 5.36
CA PRO A 68 -11.41 10.94 4.28
C PRO A 68 -11.92 11.68 3.03
N SER A 69 -12.55 12.85 3.23
CA SER A 69 -13.06 13.69 2.14
C SER A 69 -11.98 14.25 1.20
N ASP A 70 -10.72 14.35 1.67
CA ASP A 70 -9.60 14.84 0.86
C ASP A 70 -8.87 13.72 0.09
N ASN A 71 -9.38 12.48 0.14
CA ASN A 71 -8.71 11.36 -0.49
C ASN A 71 -9.63 10.53 -1.39
N GLY A 72 -9.04 9.92 -2.41
CA GLY A 72 -9.59 8.82 -3.20
C GLY A 72 -8.90 7.50 -2.87
N VAL A 73 -9.42 6.39 -3.41
CA VAL A 73 -8.82 5.06 -3.27
C VAL A 73 -8.60 4.46 -4.64
N VAL A 74 -7.39 3.96 -4.87
CA VAL A 74 -7.07 3.11 -6.02
C VAL A 74 -6.86 1.68 -5.54
N HIS A 75 -6.81 0.73 -6.46
CA HIS A 75 -6.48 -0.64 -6.14
C HIS A 75 -5.32 -1.16 -7.00
N PHE A 76 -4.63 -2.17 -6.48
CA PHE A 76 -3.63 -2.94 -7.19
C PHE A 76 -4.01 -4.41 -7.16
N VAL A 77 -3.72 -5.13 -8.25
CA VAL A 77 -3.78 -6.58 -8.26
C VAL A 77 -2.47 -7.11 -7.70
N THR A 78 -2.54 -7.96 -6.67
CA THR A 78 -1.34 -8.45 -5.97
C THR A 78 -0.34 -9.14 -6.92
N LYS A 79 -0.86 -9.92 -7.87
CA LYS A 79 -0.06 -10.58 -8.92
C LYS A 79 0.75 -9.59 -9.75
N GLU A 80 0.18 -8.44 -10.10
CA GLU A 80 0.84 -7.43 -10.94
C GLU A 80 2.00 -6.77 -10.19
N LEU A 81 1.81 -6.47 -8.89
CA LEU A 81 2.89 -5.95 -8.05
C LEU A 81 4.06 -6.94 -7.96
N ARG A 82 3.77 -8.24 -7.80
CA ARG A 82 4.79 -9.29 -7.80
C ARG A 82 5.49 -9.45 -9.14
N TYR A 83 4.75 -9.32 -10.25
CA TYR A 83 5.32 -9.31 -11.60
C TYR A 83 6.31 -8.16 -11.81
N LEU A 84 6.03 -6.99 -11.21
CA LEU A 84 6.95 -5.85 -11.15
C LEU A 84 8.11 -6.04 -10.15
N GLN A 85 8.31 -7.26 -9.64
CA GLN A 85 9.34 -7.61 -8.64
C GLN A 85 9.21 -6.87 -7.31
N LEU A 86 8.03 -6.34 -7.00
CA LEU A 86 7.73 -5.74 -5.70
C LEU A 86 7.36 -6.83 -4.68
N LYS A 87 7.78 -6.63 -3.43
CA LYS A 87 7.44 -7.52 -2.32
C LYS A 87 6.15 -7.05 -1.65
N VAL A 88 5.16 -7.92 -1.60
CA VAL A 88 3.89 -7.67 -0.90
C VAL A 88 3.89 -8.45 0.41
N VAL A 89 3.71 -7.75 1.54
CA VAL A 89 3.77 -8.34 2.89
C VAL A 89 2.51 -8.00 3.67
N HIS A 90 1.81 -9.01 4.19
CA HIS A 90 0.77 -8.80 5.20
C HIS A 90 1.43 -8.38 6.52
N ALA A 91 1.15 -7.17 6.98
CA ALA A 91 1.76 -6.58 8.17
C ALA A 91 0.67 -5.97 9.07
N PRO A 92 -0.29 -6.79 9.54
CA PRO A 92 -1.47 -6.33 10.23
C PRO A 92 -1.13 -5.70 11.59
N PHE A 93 -1.87 -4.66 11.95
CA PHE A 93 -1.84 -4.06 13.29
C PHE A 93 -3.14 -4.33 14.03
N ARG A 94 -3.13 -4.28 15.37
CA ARG A 94 -4.35 -4.46 16.18
C ARG A 94 -5.55 -3.61 15.75
N ASN A 95 -5.31 -2.40 15.26
CA ASN A 95 -6.36 -1.46 14.80
C ASN A 95 -6.48 -1.39 13.27
N ASN A 96 -5.65 -2.12 12.53
CA ASN A 96 -5.77 -2.27 11.08
C ASN A 96 -5.32 -3.68 10.66
N PRO A 97 -6.20 -4.69 10.77
CA PRO A 97 -5.90 -6.05 10.32
C PRO A 97 -5.72 -6.12 8.81
N ALA A 98 -6.16 -5.13 8.04
CA ALA A 98 -5.96 -5.09 6.60
C ALA A 98 -4.56 -4.60 6.21
N HIS A 99 -3.75 -4.11 7.15
CA HIS A 99 -2.51 -3.41 6.80
C HIS A 99 -1.52 -4.33 6.06
N THR A 100 -1.03 -3.83 4.94
CA THR A 100 -0.05 -4.47 4.08
C THR A 100 1.02 -3.48 3.67
N ASN A 101 2.22 -3.98 3.40
CA ASN A 101 3.33 -3.21 2.88
C ASN A 101 3.72 -3.71 1.49
N VAL A 102 3.78 -2.79 0.52
CA VAL A 102 4.43 -3.01 -0.77
C VAL A 102 5.84 -2.42 -0.70
N LYS A 103 6.87 -3.23 -0.99
CA LYS A 103 8.29 -2.85 -0.89
C LYS A 103 9.02 -3.10 -2.22
N GLY A 104 10.16 -2.43 -2.40
CA GLY A 104 10.97 -2.45 -3.63
C GLY A 104 10.68 -1.31 -4.60
N ILE A 105 9.87 -0.31 -4.24
CA ILE A 105 9.43 0.78 -5.15
C ILE A 105 10.57 1.78 -5.39
N ASP A 106 11.31 2.12 -4.33
CA ASP A 106 12.38 3.12 -4.41
C ASP A 106 13.72 2.50 -4.84
N VAL A 107 13.76 1.19 -5.10
CA VAL A 107 14.97 0.53 -5.60
C VAL A 107 15.07 0.86 -7.09
N PRO A 108 16.16 1.50 -7.56
CA PRO A 108 16.35 1.71 -8.99
C PRO A 108 16.23 0.35 -9.68
N GLY A 109 15.29 0.23 -10.63
CA GLY A 109 15.21 -0.96 -11.47
C GLY A 109 16.58 -1.27 -12.08
N PRO A 110 16.84 -2.52 -12.51
CA PRO A 110 18.10 -2.82 -13.19
C PRO A 110 18.30 -1.78 -14.30
N MET A 111 19.38 -1.00 -14.21
CA MET A 111 19.74 -0.07 -15.26
C MET A 111 19.78 -0.88 -16.54
N LYS A 112 18.85 -0.60 -17.47
CA LYS A 112 18.96 -1.12 -18.83
C LYS A 112 20.26 -0.53 -19.36
N THR A 113 21.28 -1.37 -19.45
CA THR A 113 22.45 -1.09 -20.28
C THR A 113 21.96 -1.28 -21.72
N GLU A 114 21.95 -0.18 -22.48
CA GLU A 114 21.82 -0.23 -23.94
C GLU A 114 23.07 -0.85 -24.55
#